data_AF-A0A7J4QFA6-F1
#
_entry.id   AF-A0A7J4QFA6-F1
#
_cell.length_a   1.000
_cell.length_b   1.000
_cell.length_c   1.000
_cell.angle_alpha   90.00
_cell.angle_beta   90.00
_cell.angle_gamma   90.00
#
_symmetry.space_group_name_H-M   'P 1'
#
loop_
_entity.id
_entity.type
_entity.pdbx_description
1 polymer ?
#
loop_
_entity_poly.entity_id
_entity_poly.type
_entity_poly.pdbx_seq_one_letter_code
_entity_poly.pdbx_strand_id
1 'polypeptide(L)'
;MKQINIKSVKEGVCVGGDAFVNLQLVAEGYAKAYPYPPDVKYKTELANAEEQTKQKGVGIWQVKEAEPITQSIPAPQQAETTSGTICSRNAYNCGEFSSQSAAQRVFEACGGVSNDIHILDKDKDGEACESLI
;
A
#
# COMPACT_ATOMS: atom_id res chain seq x y z
N MET A 1 5.41 -11.88 1.90
CA MET A 1 4.32 -12.17 0.94
C MET A 1 4.77 -13.32 0.04
N LYS A 2 4.08 -14.46 0.02
CA LYS A 2 4.43 -15.59 -0.86
C LYS A 2 3.70 -15.42 -2.20
N GLN A 3 4.46 -15.32 -3.29
CA GLN A 3 3.93 -15.31 -4.65
C GLN A 3 4.01 -16.73 -5.21
N ILE A 4 2.93 -17.23 -5.81
CA ILE A 4 2.91 -18.57 -6.43
C ILE A 4 3.04 -18.38 -7.94
N ASN A 5 4.15 -18.87 -8.50
CA ASN A 5 4.41 -18.87 -9.94
C ASN A 5 3.66 -20.04 -10.59
N ILE A 6 2.94 -19.77 -11.68
CA ILE A 6 2.13 -20.76 -12.41
C ILE A 6 3.00 -21.62 -13.34
N LYS A 7 4.30 -21.81 -13.07
CA LYS A 7 5.12 -22.69 -13.91
C LYS A 7 4.76 -24.16 -13.70
N SER A 8 4.23 -24.78 -14.75
CA SER A 8 4.12 -26.23 -14.91
C SER A 8 3.43 -26.97 -13.76
N VAL A 9 2.15 -26.67 -13.58
CA VAL A 9 1.22 -27.59 -12.91
C VAL A 9 0.89 -28.71 -13.91
N LYS A 10 1.80 -29.67 -14.10
CA LYS A 10 1.44 -30.92 -14.80
C LYS A 10 0.46 -31.77 -13.99
N GLU A 11 0.44 -31.55 -12.68
CA GLU A 11 -0.58 -31.97 -11.74
C GLU A 11 -0.65 -30.86 -10.68
N GLY A 12 -1.84 -30.37 -10.35
CA GLY A 12 -2.02 -29.55 -9.14
C GLY A 12 -1.43 -30.35 -7.99
N VAL A 13 -0.56 -29.75 -7.17
CA VAL A 13 -0.10 -30.43 -5.95
C VAL A 13 -1.36 -30.79 -5.16
N CYS A 14 -1.75 -32.06 -5.19
CA CYS A 14 -2.92 -32.60 -4.51
C CYS A 14 -2.40 -33.26 -3.23
N VAL A 15 -2.63 -32.63 -2.07
CA VAL A 15 -2.38 -33.31 -0.79
C VAL A 15 -3.61 -34.17 -0.49
N GLY A 16 -3.64 -35.40 -1.03
CA GLY A 16 -4.61 -36.44 -0.64
C GLY A 16 -6.03 -36.33 -1.25
N GLY A 17 -6.13 -36.07 -2.56
CA GLY A 17 -7.40 -35.92 -3.30
C GLY A 17 -7.35 -34.67 -4.18
N ASP A 18 -8.21 -34.57 -5.21
CA ASP A 18 -8.23 -33.59 -6.32
C ASP A 18 -8.32 -32.08 -5.95
N ALA A 19 -7.71 -31.66 -4.85
CA ALA A 19 -7.64 -30.28 -4.42
C ALA A 19 -6.65 -29.51 -5.31
N PHE A 20 -7.18 -28.60 -6.11
CA PHE A 20 -6.37 -27.60 -6.80
C PHE A 20 -5.82 -26.60 -5.77
N VAL A 21 -4.72 -26.97 -5.10
CA VAL A 21 -4.16 -26.25 -3.95
C VAL A 21 -3.88 -24.78 -4.25
N ASN A 22 -3.48 -24.45 -5.48
CA ASN A 22 -3.29 -23.04 -5.87
C ASN A 22 -4.58 -22.24 -5.78
N LEU A 23 -5.71 -22.82 -6.22
CA LEU A 23 -7.03 -22.18 -6.10
C LEU A 23 -7.47 -22.10 -4.65
N GLN A 24 -7.23 -23.14 -3.85
CA GLN A 24 -7.57 -23.13 -2.44
C GLN A 24 -6.80 -22.04 -1.67
N LEU A 25 -5.48 -21.93 -1.89
CA LEU A 25 -4.65 -20.90 -1.27
C LEU A 25 -5.11 -19.48 -1.64
N VAL A 26 -5.56 -19.27 -2.87
CA VAL A 26 -6.10 -17.97 -3.31
C VAL A 26 -7.51 -17.75 -2.75
N ALA A 27 -8.38 -18.76 -2.77
CA ALA A 27 -9.76 -18.71 -2.29
C ALA A 27 -9.90 -18.62 -0.76
N GLU A 28 -8.86 -18.99 -0.02
CA GLU A 28 -8.77 -18.79 1.44
C GLU A 28 -7.99 -17.51 1.80
N GLY A 29 -7.48 -16.78 0.80
CA GLY A 29 -6.78 -15.52 0.99
C GLY A 29 -5.34 -15.68 1.52
N TYR A 30 -4.72 -16.85 1.38
CA TYR A 30 -3.33 -17.08 1.79
C TYR A 30 -2.30 -16.68 0.71
N ALA A 31 -2.71 -16.56 -0.55
CA ALA A 31 -1.82 -16.26 -1.67
C ALA A 31 -2.45 -15.34 -2.72
N LYS A 32 -1.59 -14.68 -3.50
CA LYS A 32 -1.95 -13.97 -4.73
C LYS A 32 -1.59 -14.80 -5.94
N ALA A 33 -2.40 -14.75 -6.98
CA ALA A 33 -2.10 -15.42 -8.26
C ALA A 33 -1.36 -14.47 -9.20
N TYR A 34 -0.26 -14.94 -9.80
CA TYR A 34 0.47 -14.16 -10.81
C TYR A 34 0.62 -14.95 -12.11
N PRO A 35 -0.14 -14.63 -13.17
CA PRO A 35 -0.06 -15.36 -14.42
C PRO A 35 1.27 -15.12 -15.13
N TYR A 36 2.06 -16.18 -15.32
CA TYR A 36 3.33 -16.14 -16.01
C TYR A 36 3.24 -16.93 -17.33
N PRO A 37 3.32 -16.27 -18.50
CA PRO A 37 3.26 -16.95 -19.79
C PRO A 37 4.38 -18.00 -19.96
N PRO A 38 4.12 -19.12 -20.66
CA PRO A 38 2.89 -19.48 -21.37
C PRO A 38 1.81 -20.15 -20.48
N ASP A 39 2.12 -20.40 -19.21
CA ASP A 39 1.31 -21.22 -18.31
C ASP A 39 0.16 -20.40 -17.67
N VAL A 40 -0.88 -20.14 -18.46
CA VAL A 40 -2.00 -19.27 -18.06
C VAL A 40 -3.37 -19.97 -18.08
N LYS A 41 -3.37 -21.31 -18.13
CA LYS A 41 -4.59 -22.15 -18.27
C LYS A 41 -5.67 -21.84 -17.23
N TYR A 42 -5.29 -21.59 -15.98
CA TYR A 42 -6.21 -21.35 -14.85
C TYR A 42 -6.23 -19.89 -14.37
N LYS A 43 -5.80 -18.96 -15.24
CA LYS A 43 -5.66 -17.54 -14.87
C LYS A 43 -6.99 -16.93 -14.42
N THR A 44 -8.08 -17.30 -15.07
CA THR A 44 -9.40 -16.71 -14.86
C THR A 44 -10.01 -17.21 -13.55
N GLU A 45 -9.90 -18.50 -13.28
CA GLU A 45 -10.40 -19.13 -12.07
C GLU A 45 -9.68 -18.59 -10.83
N LEU A 46 -8.36 -18.43 -10.91
CA LEU A 46 -7.56 -17.84 -9.84
C LEU A 46 -7.85 -16.35 -9.65
N ALA A 47 -8.04 -15.59 -10.73
CA ALA A 47 -8.42 -14.18 -10.64
C ALA A 47 -9.80 -14.00 -9.99
N ASN A 48 -10.78 -14.83 -10.36
CA ASN A 48 -12.12 -14.82 -9.77
C ASN A 48 -12.08 -15.18 -8.28
N ALA A 49 -11.27 -16.17 -7.88
CA ALA A 49 -11.09 -16.54 -6.48
C ALA A 49 -10.40 -15.44 -5.67
N GLU A 50 -9.44 -14.72 -6.28
CA GLU A 50 -8.78 -13.58 -5.65
C GLU A 50 -9.75 -12.41 -5.46
N GLU A 51 -10.63 -12.15 -6.43
CA GLU A 51 -11.66 -11.10 -6.32
C GLU A 51 -12.67 -11.42 -5.23
N GLN A 52 -13.15 -12.68 -5.15
CA GLN A 52 -14.06 -13.11 -4.10
C GLN A 52 -13.45 -13.00 -2.69
N THR A 53 -12.15 -13.26 -2.54
CA THR A 53 -11.48 -13.16 -1.23
C THR A 53 -11.15 -11.73 -0.83
N LYS A 54 -10.86 -10.86 -1.80
CA LYS A 54 -10.79 -9.40 -1.60
C LYS A 54 -12.10 -8.85 -1.08
N GLN A 55 -13.22 -9.21 -1.71
CA GLN A 55 -14.56 -8.76 -1.28
C GLN A 55 -14.93 -9.26 0.12
N LYS A 56 -14.51 -10.48 0.48
CA LYS A 56 -14.71 -11.04 1.82
C LYS A 56 -13.76 -10.48 2.87
N GLY A 57 -12.70 -9.79 2.46
CA GLY A 57 -11.67 -9.28 3.36
C GLY A 57 -11.07 -10.36 4.24
N VAL A 58 -10.61 -11.48 3.68
CA VAL A 58 -10.05 -12.63 4.42
C VAL A 58 -8.56 -12.83 4.14
N GLY A 59 -7.82 -13.42 5.09
CA GLY A 59 -6.40 -13.71 4.95
C GLY A 59 -5.56 -12.45 4.71
N ILE A 60 -4.72 -12.43 3.67
CA ILE A 60 -3.91 -11.27 3.27
C ILE A 60 -4.74 -10.07 2.78
N TRP A 61 -6.04 -10.28 2.55
CA TRP A 61 -6.99 -9.24 2.14
C TRP A 61 -7.81 -8.69 3.29
N GLN A 62 -7.58 -9.18 4.51
CA GLN A 62 -8.05 -8.49 5.71
C GLN A 62 -7.40 -7.11 5.73
N VAL A 63 -8.16 -6.11 5.28
CA VAL A 63 -8.01 -4.78 5.86
C VAL A 63 -8.35 -5.01 7.32
N LYS A 64 -7.35 -4.90 8.20
CA LYS A 64 -7.59 -4.91 9.63
C LYS A 64 -8.56 -3.75 9.85
N GLU A 65 -9.83 -4.09 10.02
CA GLU A 65 -10.87 -3.14 10.36
C GLU A 65 -10.38 -2.54 11.68
N ALA A 66 -9.83 -1.32 11.60
CA ALA A 66 -9.67 -0.52 12.78
C ALA A 66 -11.06 -0.52 13.41
N GLU A 67 -11.15 -1.02 14.64
CA GLU A 67 -12.42 -1.11 15.36
C GLU A 67 -13.22 0.18 15.15
N PRO A 68 -14.56 0.10 15.03
CA PRO A 68 -15.37 1.26 14.73
C PRO A 68 -15.24 2.26 15.88
N ILE A 69 -14.33 3.23 15.74
CA ILE A 69 -14.34 4.42 16.56
C ILE A 69 -15.64 5.14 16.20
N THR A 70 -16.65 4.96 17.05
CA THR A 70 -17.89 5.70 16.97
C THR A 70 -17.59 7.11 17.47
N GLN A 71 -16.84 7.87 16.68
CA GLN A 71 -16.62 9.29 16.87
C GLN A 71 -17.17 9.97 15.62
N SER A 72 -18.29 10.65 15.84
CA SER A 72 -18.93 11.62 14.96
C SER A 72 -17.92 12.26 14.02
N ILE A 73 -18.11 12.11 12.72
CA ILE A 73 -17.34 12.76 11.65
C ILE A 73 -17.22 14.26 11.99
N PRO A 74 -16.04 14.78 12.34
CA PRO A 74 -15.74 16.17 12.07
C PRO A 74 -15.33 16.25 10.59
N ALA A 75 -15.67 17.37 9.96
CA ALA A 75 -15.23 17.77 8.62
C ALA A 75 -13.71 17.54 8.42
N PRO A 76 -13.20 17.45 7.17
CA PRO A 76 -11.93 16.80 6.83
C PRO A 76 -10.76 17.33 7.69
N GLN A 77 -10.42 16.60 8.74
CA GLN A 77 -9.28 16.91 9.59
C GLN A 77 -8.07 16.13 9.09
N GLN A 78 -7.22 16.86 8.37
CA GLN A 78 -5.78 16.65 8.35
C GLN A 78 -5.26 16.45 9.78
N ALA A 79 -4.93 15.21 10.14
CA ALA A 79 -4.03 14.92 11.24
C ALA A 79 -3.51 13.49 11.09
N GLU A 80 -2.31 13.34 10.52
CA GLU A 80 -1.38 12.35 11.04
C GLU A 80 -0.07 13.05 11.43
N THR A 81 0.05 13.25 12.74
CA THR A 81 1.24 12.95 13.56
C THR A 81 2.48 13.85 13.42
N THR A 82 2.40 15.05 13.99
CA THR A 82 3.55 15.77 14.57
C THR A 82 3.99 15.10 15.87
N SER A 83 4.72 14.00 15.76
CA SER A 83 5.49 13.50 16.90
C SER A 83 6.85 13.00 16.42
N GLY A 84 7.69 13.96 16.01
CA GLY A 84 9.10 13.73 15.70
C GLY A 84 9.54 14.18 14.31
N THR A 85 9.07 15.32 13.81
CA THR A 85 9.64 15.91 12.58
C THR A 85 11.12 16.23 12.83
N ILE A 86 12.02 15.53 12.14
CA ILE A 86 13.47 15.62 12.37
C ILE A 86 14.01 16.89 11.69
N CYS A 87 13.98 18.03 12.37
CA CYS A 87 14.49 19.30 11.82
C CYS A 87 15.99 19.53 12.04
N SER A 88 16.73 18.53 12.55
CA SER A 88 18.17 18.65 12.85
C SER A 88 19.09 18.14 11.74
N ARG A 89 18.55 17.44 10.75
CA ARG A 89 19.30 16.93 9.59
C ARG A 89 18.36 16.81 8.40
N ASN A 90 18.90 16.75 7.18
CA ASN A 90 18.09 16.42 6.02
C ASN A 90 17.60 14.95 6.15
N ALA A 91 16.30 14.78 6.43
CA ALA A 91 15.65 13.50 6.65
C ALA A 91 14.45 13.22 5.73
N TYR A 92 13.97 14.20 4.97
CA TYR A 92 12.75 14.08 4.17
C TYR A 92 13.00 14.58 2.75
N ASN A 93 12.39 13.90 1.77
CA ASN A 93 12.43 14.30 0.37
C ASN A 93 11.01 14.36 -0.21
N CYS A 94 10.81 15.13 -1.28
CA CYS A 94 9.51 15.23 -1.96
C CYS A 94 8.94 13.87 -2.39
N GLY A 95 9.77 12.95 -2.87
CA GLY A 95 9.31 11.61 -3.27
C GLY A 95 8.78 10.73 -2.13
N GLU A 96 8.99 11.11 -0.87
CA GLU A 96 8.48 10.38 0.31
C GLU A 96 7.10 10.88 0.76
N PHE A 97 6.65 12.03 0.26
CA PHE A 97 5.34 12.57 0.59
C PHE A 97 4.29 12.13 -0.44
N SER A 98 3.13 11.73 0.06
CA SER A 98 1.98 11.38 -0.77
C SER A 98 1.19 12.59 -1.27
N SER A 99 1.49 13.80 -0.79
CA SER A 99 0.89 15.06 -1.28
C SER A 99 1.76 16.28 -0.93
N GLN A 100 1.66 17.33 -1.76
CA GLN A 100 2.27 18.65 -1.51
C GLN A 100 1.93 19.16 -0.10
N SER A 101 0.65 19.06 0.30
CA SER A 101 0.20 19.51 1.62
C SER A 101 0.90 18.82 2.79
N ALA A 102 1.34 17.57 2.62
CA ALA A 102 2.07 16.84 3.66
C ALA A 102 3.52 17.31 3.75
N ALA A 103 4.16 17.57 2.61
CA ALA A 103 5.50 18.16 2.54
C ALA A 103 5.52 19.58 3.12
N GLN A 104 4.51 20.39 2.78
CA GLN A 104 4.34 21.76 3.29
C GLN A 104 4.31 21.81 4.82
N ARG A 105 3.59 20.88 5.46
CA ARG A 105 3.53 20.81 6.93
C ARG A 105 4.90 20.53 7.56
N VAL A 106 5.71 19.65 6.96
CA VAL A 106 7.07 19.34 7.45
C VAL A 106 8.01 20.52 7.22
N PHE A 107 7.90 21.15 6.05
CA PHE A 107 8.65 22.34 5.69
C PHE A 107 8.39 23.48 6.67
N GLU A 108 7.12 23.85 6.90
CA GLU A 108 6.73 24.88 7.86
C GLU A 108 7.13 24.52 9.30
N ALA A 109 6.96 23.26 9.71
CA ALA A 109 7.35 22.80 11.05
C ALA A 109 8.85 22.93 11.32
N CYS A 110 9.70 22.83 10.29
CA CYS A 110 11.14 22.99 10.40
C CYS A 110 11.65 24.43 10.16
N GLY A 111 10.74 25.39 9.93
CA GLY A 111 11.04 26.82 9.79
C GLY A 111 10.80 27.38 8.37
N GLY A 112 10.32 26.56 7.44
CA GLY A 112 9.94 26.95 6.08
C GLY A 112 11.08 27.59 5.31
N VAL A 113 10.78 28.64 4.54
CA VAL A 113 11.73 29.37 3.68
C VAL A 113 12.96 29.85 4.46
N SER A 114 12.78 30.17 5.74
CA SER A 114 13.87 30.65 6.60
C SER A 114 14.86 29.55 7.03
N ASN A 115 14.42 28.30 7.04
CA ASN A 115 15.23 27.16 7.48
C ASN A 115 14.83 25.86 6.75
N ASP A 116 15.05 25.83 5.43
CA ASP A 116 14.81 24.64 4.62
C ASP A 116 15.95 23.61 4.75
N ILE A 117 16.02 22.95 5.89
CA ILE A 117 17.01 21.89 6.14
C ILE A 117 16.79 20.65 5.27
N HIS A 118 15.58 20.47 4.77
CA HIS A 118 15.17 19.30 3.99
C HIS A 118 15.29 19.52 2.48
N ILE A 119 15.50 20.77 2.04
CA ILE A 119 15.57 21.15 0.63
C ILE A 119 14.26 20.76 -0.07
N LEU A 120 13.13 21.06 0.59
CA LEU A 120 11.78 20.80 0.06
C LEU A 120 11.28 21.93 -0.83
N ASP A 121 11.78 23.15 -0.62
CA ASP A 121 11.47 24.36 -1.38
C ASP A 121 12.76 24.86 -2.06
N LYS A 122 12.94 24.42 -3.31
CA LYS A 122 14.21 24.59 -4.02
C LYS A 122 14.39 26.00 -4.55
N ASP A 123 13.30 26.65 -4.92
CA ASP A 123 13.23 27.98 -5.50
C ASP A 123 12.88 29.07 -4.48
N LYS A 124 12.58 28.67 -3.24
CA LYS A 124 12.43 29.53 -2.04
C LYS A 124 11.24 30.47 -2.13
N ASP A 125 10.17 30.02 -2.76
CA ASP A 125 8.96 30.80 -2.93
C ASP A 125 7.94 30.58 -1.80
N GLY A 126 8.20 29.60 -0.92
CA GLY A 126 7.32 29.24 0.19
C GLY A 126 6.50 27.99 -0.03
N GLU A 127 6.55 27.38 -1.22
CA GLU A 127 5.81 26.16 -1.54
C GLU A 127 6.75 24.94 -1.61
N ALA A 128 6.61 24.03 -0.65
CA ALA A 128 7.39 22.81 -0.61
C ALA A 128 6.87 21.79 -1.62
N CYS A 129 7.77 21.16 -2.37
CA CYS A 129 7.47 20.00 -3.21
C CYS A 129 6.33 20.21 -4.21
N GLU A 130 6.36 21.33 -4.93
CA GLU A 130 5.42 21.73 -5.98
C GLU A 130 5.19 20.66 -7.06
N SER A 131 6.13 19.72 -7.22
CA SER A 131 6.02 18.59 -8.15
C SER A 131 4.97 17.54 -7.76
N LEU A 132 4.34 17.65 -6.59
CA LEU A 132 3.36 16.69 -6.05
C LEU A 132 1.90 17.21 -6.07
N ILE A 133 1.63 18.28 -6.82
CA ILE A 133 0.30 18.91 -6.98
C ILE A 133 -0.56 18.12 -7.96
#